data_AF-A0AB36CM36-F1
#
_entry.id   AF-A0AB36CM36-F1
#
_cell.length_a   1.000
_cell.length_b   1.000
_cell.length_c   1.000
_cell.angle_alpha   90.00
_cell.angle_beta   90.00
_cell.angle_gamma   90.00
#
_symmetry.space_group_name_H-M   'P 1'
#
loop_
_entity.id
_entity.type
_entity.pdbx_description
1 polymer ?
#
loop_
_entity_poly.entity_id
_entity_poly.type
_entity_poly.pdbx_seq_one_letter_code
_entity_poly.pdbx_strand_id
1 'polypeptide(L)'
;MGRVEDVSQQRNKIKPRWWHFVLIGVFVVAFLGLAWWQWTRFQSGSGTFQNLGYAFQWPLFAAFVIYAYRTALHYENQRIDAENEAAQSGAEDFVYQAPQETDDQVTKIDENFLPQRRQLSVEEFNALNQPRRRQAAPEQHRNDHHADF
;
A
#
# COMPACT_ATOMS: atom_id res chain seq x y z
N MET A 1 -11.00 17.85 -49.35
CA MET A 1 -9.62 18.30 -49.09
C MET A 1 -9.43 18.30 -47.58
N GLY A 2 -8.87 17.21 -47.05
CA GLY A 2 -8.72 16.99 -45.61
C GLY A 2 -7.53 17.78 -45.07
N ARG A 3 -7.80 18.70 -44.14
CA ARG A 3 -6.80 19.18 -43.21
C ARG A 3 -7.03 18.39 -41.93
N VAL A 4 -6.34 17.26 -41.80
CA VAL A 4 -6.17 16.60 -40.51
C VAL A 4 -5.33 17.59 -39.70
N GLU A 5 -5.97 18.26 -38.75
CA GLU A 5 -5.31 19.22 -37.90
C GLU A 5 -4.29 18.49 -37.01
N ASP A 6 -3.13 19.11 -36.93
CA ASP A 6 -1.93 18.72 -36.20
C ASP A 6 -2.22 18.23 -34.77
N VAL A 7 -2.07 16.93 -34.51
CA VAL A 7 -2.27 16.32 -33.19
C VAL A 7 -0.94 16.18 -32.42
N SER A 8 0.14 16.86 -32.82
CA SER A 8 1.42 16.76 -32.11
C SER A 8 1.58 17.78 -30.97
N GLN A 9 0.58 17.86 -30.08
CA GLN A 9 0.71 18.66 -28.86
C GLN A 9 1.61 17.92 -27.84
N GLN A 10 2.92 18.08 -28.00
CA GLN A 10 3.95 17.53 -27.11
C GLN A 10 3.64 17.98 -25.65
N ARG A 11 3.31 17.03 -24.76
CA ARG A 11 2.98 17.36 -23.37
C ARG A 11 4.24 17.84 -22.66
N ASN A 12 4.22 19.09 -22.22
CA ASN A 12 5.35 19.70 -21.52
C ASN A 12 5.66 18.94 -20.21
N LYS A 13 6.96 18.66 -19.98
CA LYS A 13 7.47 18.11 -18.71
C LYS A 13 7.00 18.97 -17.53
N ILE A 14 6.61 18.33 -16.42
CA ILE A 14 6.20 19.05 -15.21
C ILE A 14 7.41 19.82 -14.68
N LYS A 15 7.36 21.14 -14.83
CA LYS A 15 8.33 22.04 -14.20
C LYS A 15 7.91 22.18 -12.74
N PRO A 16 8.70 21.70 -11.76
CA PRO A 16 8.36 21.86 -10.36
C PRO A 16 8.18 23.35 -10.07
N ARG A 17 6.95 23.75 -9.72
CA ARG A 17 6.67 25.15 -9.40
C ARG A 17 7.49 25.53 -8.18
N TRP A 18 8.00 26.76 -8.15
CA TRP A 18 8.81 27.29 -7.04
C TRP A 18 8.16 27.07 -5.66
N TRP A 19 6.83 27.10 -5.59
CA TRP A 19 6.05 26.83 -4.38
C TRP A 19 6.33 25.45 -3.74
N HIS A 20 6.59 24.40 -4.52
CA HIS A 20 6.88 23.07 -3.95
C HIS A 20 8.16 23.08 -3.12
N PHE A 21 9.21 23.75 -3.62
CA PHE A 21 10.46 23.90 -2.89
C PHE A 21 10.28 24.71 -1.62
N VAL A 22 9.44 25.75 -1.66
CA VAL A 22 9.07 26.53 -0.46
C VAL A 22 8.36 25.64 0.56
N LEU A 23 7.34 24.89 0.13
CA LEU A 23 6.57 23.98 0.98
C LEU A 23 7.46 22.92 1.63
N ILE A 24 8.33 22.27 0.86
CA ILE A 24 9.29 21.28 1.38
C ILE A 24 10.26 21.92 2.36
N GLY A 25 10.77 23.11 2.04
CA GLY A 25 11.64 23.88 2.93
C GLY A 25 10.98 24.15 4.28
N VAL A 26 9.70 24.55 4.28
CA VAL A 26 8.91 24.75 5.50
C VAL A 26 8.80 23.47 6.33
N PHE A 27 8.49 22.33 5.70
CA PHE A 27 8.42 21.04 6.41
C PHE A 27 9.78 20.63 7.00
N VAL A 28 10.87 20.79 6.23
CA VAL A 28 12.22 20.47 6.70
C VAL A 28 12.59 21.33 7.90
N VAL A 29 12.38 22.64 7.83
CA VAL A 29 12.65 23.56 8.95
C VAL A 29 11.78 23.20 10.16
N ALA A 30 10.50 22.88 9.97
CA ALA A 30 9.62 22.47 11.04
C ALA A 30 10.14 21.21 11.76
N PHE A 31 10.50 20.15 11.01
CA PHE A 31 11.04 18.93 11.60
C PHE A 31 12.38 19.13 12.30
N LEU A 32 13.29 19.91 11.73
CA LEU A 32 14.57 20.22 12.39
C LEU A 32 14.37 21.09 13.64
N GLY A 33 13.41 22.01 13.62
CA GLY A 33 13.01 22.79 14.80
C GLY A 33 12.44 21.90 15.90
N LEU A 34 11.59 20.92 15.56
CA LEU A 34 11.09 19.92 16.51
C LEU A 34 12.23 19.04 17.05
N ALA A 35 13.16 18.61 16.20
CA ALA A 35 14.34 17.86 16.60
C ALA A 35 15.18 18.63 17.63
N TRP A 36 15.43 19.90 17.35
CA TRP A 36 16.16 20.80 18.25
C TRP A 36 15.44 20.97 19.59
N TRP A 37 14.12 21.16 19.56
CA TRP A 37 13.32 21.26 20.78
C TRP A 37 13.36 19.95 21.59
N GLN A 38 13.30 18.79 20.93
CA GLN A 38 13.41 17.51 21.62
C GLN A 38 14.80 17.25 22.19
N TRP A 39 15.85 17.66 21.48
CA TRP A 39 17.22 17.59 21.95
C TRP A 39 17.41 18.43 23.23
N THR A 40 16.95 19.68 23.23
CA THR A 40 17.02 20.55 24.40
C THR A 40 16.17 20.01 25.57
N ARG A 41 15.02 19.38 25.29
CA ARG A 41 14.23 18.67 26.32
C ARG A 41 14.94 17.44 26.87
N PHE A 42 15.65 16.67 26.04
CA PHE A 42 16.46 15.54 26.49
C PHE A 42 17.59 15.99 27.44
N GLN A 43 18.23 17.13 27.17
CA GLN A 43 19.31 17.67 28.00
C GLN A 43 18.82 18.25 29.35
N SER A 44 17.53 18.52 29.48
CA SER A 44 16.97 19.04 30.74
C SER A 44 16.92 17.96 31.83
N GLY A 45 16.86 18.36 33.10
CA GLY A 45 16.82 17.43 34.25
C GLY A 45 15.59 16.49 34.28
N SER A 46 14.60 16.70 33.42
CA SER A 46 13.43 15.83 33.24
C SER A 46 13.47 15.04 31.92
N GLY A 47 14.62 14.99 31.23
CA GLY A 47 14.76 14.35 29.92
C GLY A 47 14.71 12.83 29.99
N THR A 48 14.15 12.19 28.95
CA THR A 48 14.07 10.73 28.84
C THR A 48 14.70 10.24 27.53
N PHE A 49 15.08 8.96 27.45
CA PHE A 49 15.55 8.35 26.19
C PHE A 49 14.53 8.43 25.04
N GLN A 50 13.23 8.58 25.32
CA GLN A 50 12.22 8.79 24.29
C GLN A 50 12.42 10.15 23.59
N ASN A 51 12.75 11.21 24.33
CA ASN A 51 13.07 12.53 23.75
C ASN A 51 14.25 12.44 22.79
N LEU A 52 15.27 11.66 23.14
CA LEU A 52 16.42 11.41 22.27
C LEU A 52 16.00 10.69 20.99
N GLY A 53 15.18 9.63 21.12
CA GLY A 53 14.59 8.94 19.97
C GLY A 53 13.85 9.90 19.04
N TYR A 54 13.01 10.79 19.58
CA TYR A 54 12.31 11.80 18.79
C TYR A 54 13.25 12.83 18.15
N ALA A 55 14.30 13.25 18.86
CA ALA A 55 15.30 14.17 18.31
C ALA A 55 16.01 13.59 17.07
N PHE A 56 16.17 12.27 16.99
CA PHE A 56 16.68 11.59 15.79
C PHE A 56 15.61 11.21 14.77
N GLN A 57 14.39 10.92 15.23
CA GLN A 57 13.26 10.57 14.36
C GLN A 57 12.85 11.74 13.46
N TRP A 58 12.78 12.96 14.00
CA TRP A 58 12.34 14.13 13.24
C TRP A 58 13.25 14.46 12.04
N PRO A 59 14.59 14.47 12.16
CA PRO A 59 15.50 14.62 11.02
C PRO A 59 15.34 13.51 9.96
N LEU A 60 15.08 12.25 10.37
CA LEU A 60 14.81 11.16 9.43
C LEU A 60 13.55 11.44 8.62
N PHE A 61 12.49 11.96 9.24
CA PHE A 61 11.30 12.39 8.50
C PHE A 61 11.56 13.57 7.57
N ALA A 62 12.39 14.54 7.96
CA ALA A 62 12.80 15.63 7.06
C ALA A 62 13.50 15.10 5.80
N ALA A 63 14.46 14.17 5.98
CA ALA A 63 15.14 13.51 4.87
C ALA A 63 14.16 12.68 4.02
N PHE A 64 13.22 11.98 4.65
CA PHE A 64 12.19 11.20 3.97
C PHE A 64 11.30 12.07 3.08
N VAL A 65 10.86 13.25 3.54
CA VAL A 65 10.05 14.18 2.72
C VAL A 65 10.82 14.64 1.47
N ILE A 66 12.11 14.98 1.61
CA ILE A 66 12.96 15.36 0.48
C ILE A 66 13.07 14.19 -0.51
N TYR A 67 13.33 12.98 0.00
CA TYR A 67 13.43 11.77 -0.82
C TYR A 67 12.13 11.48 -1.57
N ALA A 68 10.99 11.47 -0.87
CA ALA A 68 9.68 11.23 -1.44
C ALA A 68 9.36 12.22 -2.56
N TYR A 69 9.68 13.52 -2.38
CA TYR A 69 9.49 14.52 -3.42
C TYR A 69 10.39 14.28 -4.64
N ARG A 70 11.68 13.96 -4.42
CA ARG A 70 12.61 13.66 -5.52
C ARG A 70 12.15 12.44 -6.32
N THR A 71 11.72 11.39 -5.62
CA THR A 71 11.24 10.15 -6.21
C THR A 71 9.93 10.37 -6.96
N ALA A 72 8.97 11.10 -6.38
CA ALA A 72 7.72 11.47 -7.06
C ALA A 72 7.99 12.26 -8.35
N LEU A 73 8.86 13.27 -8.30
CA LEU A 73 9.23 14.06 -9.47
C LEU A 73 9.95 13.21 -10.53
N HIS A 74 10.75 12.24 -10.11
CA HIS A 74 11.42 11.31 -11.02
C HIS A 74 10.40 10.45 -11.77
N TYR A 75 9.47 9.81 -11.06
CA TYR A 75 8.42 8.97 -11.67
C TYR A 75 7.45 9.78 -12.54
N GLU A 76 7.06 10.98 -12.11
CA GLU A 76 6.22 11.86 -12.94
C GLU A 76 6.90 12.23 -14.26
N ASN A 77 8.20 12.53 -14.24
CA ASN A 77 8.96 12.81 -15.46
C ASN A 77 9.10 11.59 -16.37
N GLN A 78 9.39 10.41 -15.81
CA GLN A 78 9.46 9.17 -16.59
C GLN A 78 8.13 8.85 -17.28
N ARG A 79 7.01 9.08 -16.59
CA ARG A 79 5.67 8.89 -17.16
C ARG A 79 5.40 9.83 -18.34
N ILE A 80 5.74 11.11 -18.20
CA ILE A 80 5.54 12.10 -19.27
C ILE A 80 6.43 11.77 -20.48
N ASP A 81 7.65 11.33 -20.26
CA ASP A 81 8.56 10.94 -21.34
C ASP A 81 7.98 9.73 -22.12
N ALA A 82 7.47 8.71 -21.41
CA ALA A 82 6.82 7.57 -22.04
C ALA A 82 5.52 7.93 -22.79
N GLU A 83 4.67 8.80 -22.22
CA GLU A 83 3.48 9.32 -22.91
C GLU A 83 3.85 10.11 -24.18
N ASN A 84 4.94 10.88 -24.15
CA ASN A 84 5.42 11.64 -25.31
C ASN A 84 5.99 10.72 -26.41
N GLU A 85 6.72 9.67 -26.05
CA GLU A 85 7.25 8.67 -27.00
C GLU A 85 6.11 7.90 -27.70
N ALA A 86 5.05 7.58 -26.95
CA ALA A 86 3.87 6.93 -27.50
C ALA A 86 3.08 7.83 -28.46
N ALA A 87 2.90 9.10 -28.10
CA ALA A 87 2.27 10.08 -28.96
C ALA A 87 3.06 10.30 -30.27
N GLN A 88 4.40 10.28 -30.19
CA GLN A 88 5.26 10.38 -31.38
C GLN A 88 5.22 9.15 -32.29
N SER A 89 5.00 7.96 -31.72
CA SER A 89 4.90 6.71 -32.49
C SER A 89 3.50 6.45 -33.07
N GLY A 90 2.53 7.35 -32.82
CA GLY A 90 1.16 7.22 -33.33
C GLY A 90 0.33 6.14 -32.63
N ALA A 91 0.76 5.70 -31.44
CA ALA A 91 0.01 4.75 -30.63
C ALA A 91 -1.16 5.47 -29.94
N GLU A 92 -2.37 5.37 -30.53
CA GLU A 92 -3.56 6.05 -29.99
C GLU A 92 -4.07 5.43 -28.68
N ASP A 93 -3.67 4.20 -28.34
CA ASP A 93 -4.07 3.47 -27.14
C ASP A 93 -2.88 3.15 -26.23
N PHE A 94 -2.10 4.17 -25.87
CA PHE A 94 -0.96 4.01 -24.97
C PHE A 94 -1.37 4.11 -23.50
N VAL A 95 -1.18 3.02 -22.76
CA VAL A 95 -1.30 2.98 -21.30
C VAL A 95 0.10 2.96 -20.69
N TYR A 96 0.43 3.96 -19.88
CA TYR A 96 1.69 3.97 -19.13
C TYR A 96 1.71 2.80 -18.14
N GLN A 97 2.50 1.78 -18.45
CA GLN A 97 2.87 0.73 -17.50
C GLN A 97 4.18 1.16 -16.83
N ALA A 98 4.18 1.30 -15.50
CA ALA A 98 5.42 1.52 -14.76
C ALA A 98 6.40 0.39 -15.13
N PRO A 99 7.70 0.67 -15.33
CA PRO A 99 8.68 -0.39 -15.58
C PRO A 99 8.53 -1.44 -14.49
N GLN A 100 8.11 -2.64 -14.85
CA GLN A 100 8.35 -3.78 -13.98
C GLN A 100 9.87 -3.85 -13.93
N GLU A 101 10.45 -3.71 -12.74
CA GLU A 101 11.81 -4.22 -12.55
C GLU A 101 11.71 -5.71 -12.84
N THR A 102 11.97 -6.07 -14.10
CA THR A 102 12.25 -7.42 -14.53
C THR A 102 13.57 -7.79 -13.87
N ASP A 103 13.50 -8.10 -12.58
CA ASP A 103 14.25 -9.23 -12.09
C ASP A 103 13.70 -10.41 -12.88
N ASP A 104 14.39 -10.75 -13.98
CA ASP A 104 14.09 -11.85 -14.90
C ASP A 104 14.09 -13.24 -14.20
N GLN A 105 14.11 -13.24 -12.87
CA GLN A 105 13.91 -14.38 -12.01
C GLN A 105 12.65 -14.21 -11.16
N VAL A 106 11.50 -14.13 -11.83
CA VAL A 106 10.30 -14.78 -11.27
C VAL A 106 10.66 -16.25 -11.12
N THR A 107 11.22 -16.60 -9.96
CA THR A 107 11.53 -17.96 -9.57
C THR A 107 10.20 -18.70 -9.58
N LYS A 108 9.92 -19.42 -10.68
CA LYS A 108 8.72 -20.24 -10.79
C LYS A 108 8.64 -21.09 -9.53
N ILE A 109 7.55 -20.96 -8.79
CA ILE A 109 7.27 -21.83 -7.66
C ILE A 109 7.23 -23.25 -8.23
N ASP A 110 8.09 -24.13 -7.73
CA ASP A 110 8.12 -25.53 -8.14
C ASP A 110 6.72 -26.13 -7.98
N GLU A 111 6.23 -26.85 -9.00
CA GLU A 111 4.88 -27.42 -8.98
C GLU A 111 4.68 -28.41 -7.82
N ASN A 112 5.77 -28.97 -7.28
CA ASN A 112 5.75 -29.85 -6.10
C ASN A 112 5.81 -29.10 -4.77
N PHE A 113 5.95 -27.77 -4.78
CA PHE A 113 5.91 -26.96 -3.55
C PHE A 113 4.52 -26.94 -2.94
N LEU A 114 3.48 -26.95 -3.77
CA LEU A 114 2.10 -26.96 -3.28
C LEU A 114 1.69 -28.41 -2.96
N PRO A 115 1.21 -28.70 -1.74
CA PRO A 115 0.66 -30.01 -1.44
C PRO A 115 -0.51 -30.27 -2.38
N GLN A 116 -0.53 -31.45 -3.02
CA GLN A 116 -1.63 -31.85 -3.88
C GLN A 116 -2.93 -31.79 -3.09
N ARG A 117 -3.90 -31.01 -3.60
CA ARG A 117 -5.22 -30.93 -3.00
C ARG A 117 -5.82 -32.34 -2.97
N ARG A 118 -6.18 -32.83 -1.77
CA ARG A 118 -6.94 -34.07 -1.62
C ARG A 118 -8.20 -34.00 -2.46
N GLN A 119 -8.34 -34.89 -3.44
CA GLN A 119 -9.55 -34.99 -4.25
C GLN A 119 -10.58 -35.80 -3.47
N LEU A 120 -11.57 -35.11 -2.89
CA LEU A 120 -12.72 -35.76 -2.24
C LEU A 120 -13.83 -35.94 -3.28
N SER A 121 -14.49 -37.09 -3.25
CA SER A 121 -15.73 -37.25 -4.02
C SER A 121 -16.83 -36.35 -3.43
N VAL A 122 -17.82 -35.99 -4.25
CA VAL A 122 -18.96 -35.17 -3.80
C VAL A 122 -19.66 -35.83 -2.60
N GLU A 123 -19.79 -37.15 -2.63
CA GLU A 123 -20.44 -37.93 -1.58
C GLU A 123 -19.65 -37.92 -0.27
N GLU A 124 -18.32 -38.09 -0.35
CA GLU A 124 -17.43 -38.01 0.81
C GLU A 124 -17.38 -36.60 1.41
N PHE A 125 -17.34 -35.56 0.58
CA PHE A 125 -17.39 -34.17 1.03
C PHE A 125 -18.71 -33.85 1.74
N ASN A 126 -19.84 -34.30 1.17
CA ASN A 126 -21.15 -34.10 1.77
C ASN A 126 -21.28 -34.85 3.10
N ALA A 127 -20.75 -36.06 3.20
CA ALA A 127 -20.73 -36.84 4.44
C ALA A 127 -19.94 -36.13 5.56
N LEU A 128 -18.77 -35.56 5.24
CA LEU A 128 -17.94 -34.82 6.20
C LEU A 128 -18.60 -33.52 6.69
N ASN A 129 -19.42 -32.88 5.85
CA ASN A 129 -20.04 -31.59 6.14
C ASN A 129 -21.52 -31.67 6.52
N GLN A 130 -22.05 -32.86 6.85
CA GLN A 130 -23.44 -32.94 7.31
C GLN A 130 -23.57 -32.19 8.63
N PRO A 131 -24.43 -31.15 8.71
CA PRO A 131 -24.68 -30.47 9.96
C PRO A 131 -25.27 -31.48 10.93
N ARG A 132 -24.62 -31.65 12.10
CA ARG A 132 -25.05 -32.59 13.14
C ARG A 132 -26.40 -32.13 13.69
N ARG A 133 -27.48 -32.57 13.06
CA ARG A 133 -28.85 -32.29 13.49
C ARG A 133 -29.02 -32.90 14.87
N ARG A 134 -29.08 -32.04 15.89
CA ARG A 134 -29.37 -32.37 17.28
C ARG A 134 -30.62 -33.25 17.28
N GLN A 135 -30.44 -34.54 17.58
CA GLN A 135 -31.53 -35.51 17.65
C GLN A 135 -32.54 -34.97 18.66
N ALA A 136 -33.75 -34.66 18.19
CA ALA A 136 -34.87 -34.35 19.04
C ALA A 136 -35.18 -35.63 19.86
N ALA A 137 -34.92 -35.57 21.16
CA ALA A 137 -35.32 -36.61 22.09
C ALA A 137 -36.86 -36.69 22.12
N PRO A 138 -37.46 -37.90 22.10
CA PRO A 138 -38.90 -38.02 22.22
C PRO A 138 -39.35 -37.60 23.63
N GLU A 139 -40.25 -36.62 23.70
CA GLU A 139 -40.84 -36.15 24.96
C GLU A 139 -41.58 -37.30 25.66
N GLN A 140 -41.01 -37.78 26.76
CA GLN A 140 -41.72 -38.61 27.71
C GLN A 140 -42.50 -37.71 28.67
N HIS A 141 -43.79 -37.59 28.39
CA HIS A 141 -44.81 -37.07 29.29
C HIS A 141 -44.70 -37.81 30.65
N ARG A 142 -44.26 -37.10 31.70
CA ARG A 142 -44.33 -37.59 33.09
C ARG A 142 -44.86 -36.48 33.99
N ASN A 143 -45.73 -36.87 34.90
CA ASN A 143 -46.92 -36.16 35.31
C ASN A 143 -46.94 -36.21 36.83
N ASP A 144 -46.09 -35.43 37.51
CA ASP A 144 -45.83 -35.67 38.93
C ASP A 144 -46.06 -34.37 39.71
N HIS A 145 -47.20 -34.41 40.42
CA HIS A 145 -47.73 -33.51 41.42
C HIS A 145 -46.79 -33.23 42.61
N HIS A 146 -47.20 -32.19 43.35
CA HIS A 146 -46.92 -31.88 44.76
C HIS A 146 -45.65 -31.12 45.10
N ALA A 147 -45.83 -29.80 45.24
CA ALA A 147 -45.10 -28.96 46.17
C ALA A 147 -45.82 -29.00 47.51
N ASP A 148 -45.11 -29.36 48.58
CA ASP A 148 -45.53 -29.14 49.96
C ASP A 148 -44.36 -28.46 50.70
N PHE A 149 -44.64 -27.21 51.09
CA PHE A 149 -44.05 -26.32 52.12
C PHE A 149 -42.55 -26.03 52.17
#